data_AF-U2IXW5-F1
#
_entry.id   AF-U2IXW5-F1
#
_cell.length_a   1.000
_cell.length_b   1.000
_cell.length_c   1.000
_cell.angle_alpha   90.00
_cell.angle_beta   90.00
_cell.angle_gamma   90.00
#
_symmetry.space_group_name_H-M   'P 1'
#
loop_
_entity.id
_entity.type
_entity.pdbx_description
1 polymer ?
#
loop_
_entity_poly.entity_id
_entity_poly.type
_entity_poly.pdbx_seq_one_letter_code
_entity_poly.pdbx_strand_id
1 'polypeptide(L)'
;MIAKISATENLGGALGYNFKKVEKGEASILLAAELYQDREGRYTMEDVLADMEALIPKKCRTKKTVFHCSLNPHPDEKLSDETLTQIAKEYMEALGYGNQPYIVFKHSDIAREHIHIVSLRVDSRGQKINDKFEKRRSKQITDALERKYNLIPSSKVTEKAVAETPKVDIGKGNIKEQVASVVRMVLKHYKFCSLGELNAILSKYNLAVEEVKTEFR
;
A
#
# COMPACT_ATOMS: atom_id res chain seq x y z
N MET A 1 3.50 3.23 12.01
CA MET A 1 3.24 3.32 10.57
C MET A 1 4.38 2.76 9.70
N ILE A 2 4.05 1.87 8.77
CA ILE A 2 4.97 1.32 7.77
C ILE A 2 4.66 1.96 6.41
N ALA A 3 5.69 2.52 5.76
CA ALA A 3 5.61 3.01 4.39
C ALA A 3 6.10 1.95 3.39
N LYS A 4 5.34 1.73 2.32
CA LYS A 4 5.77 0.89 1.18
C LYS A 4 5.75 1.73 -0.08
N ILE A 5 6.92 1.97 -0.66
CA ILE A 5 7.07 2.74 -1.90
C ILE A 5 7.31 1.77 -3.06
N SER A 6 6.59 1.99 -4.15
CA SER A 6 6.78 1.34 -5.44
C SER A 6 6.88 2.37 -6.56
N ALA A 7 7.34 1.93 -7.74
CA ALA A 7 7.42 2.75 -8.93
C ALA A 7 6.94 1.93 -10.13
N THR A 8 6.13 2.54 -10.98
CA THR A 8 5.58 1.89 -12.19
C THR A 8 5.61 2.86 -13.37
N GLU A 9 5.48 2.31 -14.57
CA GLU A 9 5.28 3.05 -15.82
C GLU A 9 3.78 3.27 -16.09
N ASN A 10 2.92 2.43 -15.48
CA ASN A 10 1.49 2.39 -15.74
C ASN A 10 0.72 3.27 -14.74
N LEU A 11 0.53 4.54 -15.09
CA LEU A 11 -0.24 5.51 -14.31
C LEU A 11 -1.72 5.13 -14.24
N GLY A 12 -2.34 4.82 -15.38
CA GLY A 12 -3.74 4.40 -15.44
C GLY A 12 -4.03 3.16 -14.60
N GLY A 13 -3.10 2.20 -14.55
CA GLY A 13 -3.21 1.02 -13.69
C GLY A 13 -3.12 1.34 -12.19
N ALA A 14 -2.23 2.27 -11.81
CA ALA A 14 -2.12 2.72 -10.42
C ALA A 14 -3.38 3.50 -9.98
N LEU A 15 -3.85 4.45 -10.78
CA LEU A 15 -5.07 5.21 -10.49
C LEU A 15 -6.30 4.30 -10.53
N GLY A 16 -6.50 3.55 -11.61
CA GLY A 16 -7.66 2.69 -11.83
C GLY A 16 -7.86 1.65 -10.73
N TYR A 17 -6.78 1.10 -10.16
CA TYR A 17 -6.91 0.20 -9.00
C TYR A 17 -7.57 0.88 -7.80
N ASN A 18 -7.18 2.12 -7.48
CA ASN A 18 -7.70 2.84 -6.32
C ASN A 18 -9.11 3.39 -6.61
N PHE A 19 -9.35 3.97 -7.79
CA PHE A 19 -10.68 4.43 -8.19
C PHE A 19 -11.72 3.30 -8.23
N LYS A 20 -11.35 2.12 -8.71
CA LYS A 20 -12.22 0.92 -8.67
C LYS A 20 -12.62 0.54 -7.24
N LYS A 21 -11.75 0.78 -6.25
CA LYS A 21 -12.11 0.57 -4.83
C LYS A 21 -13.07 1.64 -4.32
N VAL A 22 -12.91 2.89 -4.76
CA VAL A 22 -13.85 3.98 -4.45
C VAL A 22 -15.24 3.65 -4.98
N GLU A 23 -15.34 3.21 -6.23
CA GLU A 23 -16.61 2.78 -6.85
C GLU A 23 -17.31 1.65 -6.08
N LYS A 24 -16.54 0.75 -5.48
CA LYS A 24 -17.05 -0.36 -4.66
C LYS A 24 -17.39 0.02 -3.22
N GLY A 25 -17.11 1.26 -2.80
CA GLY A 25 -17.23 1.68 -1.40
C GLY A 25 -16.16 1.08 -0.48
N GLU A 26 -15.08 0.54 -1.04
CA GLU A 26 -13.92 -0.03 -0.34
C GLU A 26 -12.82 1.02 -0.06
N ALA A 27 -12.98 2.22 -0.62
CA ALA A 27 -12.07 3.34 -0.44
C ALA A 27 -12.78 4.70 -0.54
N SER A 28 -12.13 5.75 -0.04
CA SER A 28 -12.52 7.15 -0.22
C SER A 28 -11.32 8.00 -0.63
N ILE A 29 -11.57 9.13 -1.30
CA ILE A 29 -10.53 10.11 -1.63
C ILE A 29 -10.44 11.10 -0.47
N LEU A 30 -9.27 11.20 0.17
CA LEU A 30 -9.04 12.14 1.28
C LEU A 30 -8.56 13.50 0.80
N LEU A 31 -7.68 13.50 -0.20
CA LEU A 31 -6.98 14.69 -0.65
C LEU A 31 -6.51 14.50 -2.09
N ALA A 32 -6.59 15.57 -2.86
CA ALA A 32 -5.83 15.74 -4.08
C ALA A 32 -5.12 17.10 -4.04
N ALA A 33 -3.92 17.18 -4.59
CA ALA A 33 -3.12 18.40 -4.68
C ALA A 33 -2.66 18.58 -6.12
N GLU A 34 -2.71 19.83 -6.60
CA GLU A 34 -2.37 20.22 -7.98
C GLU A 34 -3.12 19.40 -9.05
N LEU A 35 -4.40 19.09 -8.78
CA LEU A 35 -5.29 18.35 -9.67
C LEU A 35 -6.62 19.08 -9.80
N TYR A 36 -7.24 19.01 -10.97
CA TYR A 36 -8.55 19.55 -11.26
C TYR A 36 -9.61 18.84 -10.41
N GLN A 37 -10.50 19.65 -9.84
CA GLN A 37 -11.69 19.20 -9.13
C GLN A 37 -12.91 19.68 -9.92
N ASP A 38 -13.89 18.80 -10.13
CA ASP A 38 -15.12 19.17 -10.82
C ASP A 38 -15.94 20.22 -10.03
N ARG A 39 -16.98 20.77 -10.65
CA ARG A 39 -17.83 21.81 -10.04
C ARG A 39 -18.58 21.30 -8.81
N GLU A 40 -18.78 20.00 -8.72
CA GLU A 40 -19.43 19.30 -7.64
C GLU A 40 -18.45 18.89 -6.52
N GLY A 41 -17.16 19.22 -6.65
CA GLY A 41 -16.14 18.90 -5.65
C GLY A 41 -15.60 17.48 -5.73
N ARG A 42 -15.79 16.77 -6.83
CA ARG A 42 -15.37 15.37 -7.02
C ARG A 42 -14.15 15.27 -7.92
N TYR A 43 -13.49 14.12 -7.82
CA TYR A 43 -12.39 13.69 -8.67
C TYR A 43 -12.81 12.41 -9.39
N THR A 44 -12.68 12.40 -10.72
CA THR A 44 -12.92 11.21 -11.53
C THR A 44 -11.59 10.57 -11.92
N MET A 45 -11.61 9.29 -12.32
CA MET A 45 -10.40 8.64 -12.82
C MET A 45 -9.89 9.34 -14.07
N GLU A 46 -10.80 9.70 -14.98
CA GLU A 46 -10.53 10.29 -16.27
C GLU A 46 -9.84 11.65 -16.13
N ASP A 47 -10.38 12.53 -15.27
CA ASP A 47 -9.82 13.87 -15.07
C ASP A 47 -8.44 13.81 -14.40
N VAL A 48 -8.30 13.00 -13.33
CA VAL A 48 -7.02 12.84 -12.61
C VAL A 48 -5.96 12.21 -13.51
N LEU A 49 -6.33 11.23 -14.33
CA LEU A 49 -5.41 10.62 -15.29
C LEU A 49 -4.95 11.65 -16.32
N ALA A 50 -5.88 12.39 -16.93
CA ALA A 50 -5.58 13.39 -17.94
C ALA A 50 -4.64 14.49 -17.39
N ASP A 51 -4.90 14.99 -16.20
CA ASP A 51 -4.07 16.00 -15.54
C ASP A 51 -2.65 15.49 -15.28
N MET A 52 -2.53 14.30 -14.68
CA MET A 52 -1.22 13.73 -14.38
C MET A 52 -0.44 13.38 -15.65
N GLU A 53 -1.09 12.86 -16.70
CA GLU A 53 -0.45 12.57 -17.98
C GLU A 53 0.04 13.84 -18.68
N ALA A 54 -0.72 14.92 -18.64
CA ALA A 54 -0.34 16.21 -19.20
C ALA A 54 0.95 16.78 -18.54
N LEU A 55 1.20 16.41 -17.28
CA LEU A 55 2.38 16.84 -16.53
C LEU A 55 3.60 15.94 -16.73
N ILE A 56 3.48 14.78 -17.41
CA ILE A 56 4.60 13.91 -17.73
C ILE A 56 5.30 14.40 -19.00
N PRO A 57 6.58 14.82 -18.94
CA PRO A 57 7.29 15.28 -20.13
C PRO A 57 7.55 14.16 -21.15
N LYS A 58 7.41 14.46 -22.45
CA LYS A 58 7.68 13.51 -23.54
C LYS A 58 9.07 12.85 -23.47
N LYS A 59 10.05 13.55 -22.91
CA LYS A 59 11.42 13.05 -22.68
C LYS A 59 11.67 12.94 -21.18
N CYS A 60 11.47 11.74 -20.64
CA CYS A 60 11.82 11.41 -19.27
C CYS A 60 13.13 10.62 -19.20
N ARG A 61 13.95 10.88 -18.17
CA ARG A 61 15.17 10.08 -17.88
C ARG A 61 14.87 8.70 -17.29
N THR A 62 13.61 8.44 -16.93
CA THR A 62 13.14 7.17 -16.37
C THR A 62 11.83 6.77 -17.05
N LYS A 63 11.64 5.46 -17.29
CA LYS A 63 10.35 4.93 -17.74
C LYS A 63 9.33 4.81 -16.58
N LYS A 64 9.83 4.58 -15.36
CA LYS A 64 9.01 4.50 -14.14
C LYS A 64 8.71 5.91 -13.63
N THR A 65 7.79 6.58 -14.31
CA THR A 65 7.38 7.96 -14.05
C THR A 65 6.36 8.07 -12.92
N VAL A 66 5.80 6.97 -12.43
CA VAL A 66 4.78 6.97 -11.38
C VAL A 66 5.40 6.62 -10.03
N PHE A 67 5.06 7.41 -9.02
CA PHE A 67 5.28 7.13 -7.61
C PHE A 67 3.99 6.60 -6.98
N HIS A 68 4.08 5.46 -6.32
CA HIS A 68 2.99 4.94 -5.50
C HIS A 68 3.52 4.59 -4.12
N CYS A 69 2.83 5.05 -3.08
CA CYS A 69 3.18 4.73 -1.71
C CYS A 69 1.94 4.31 -0.93
N SER A 70 2.04 3.27 -0.11
CA SER A 70 1.07 3.05 0.96
C SER A 70 1.65 3.38 2.32
N LEU A 71 0.92 4.14 3.12
CA LEU A 71 1.21 4.40 4.52
C LEU A 71 0.23 3.59 5.37
N ASN A 72 0.79 2.73 6.22
CA ASN A 72 0.05 1.71 6.94
C ASN A 72 0.22 1.96 8.44
N PRO A 73 -0.71 2.67 9.11
CA PRO A 73 -0.72 2.81 10.57
C PRO A 73 -0.70 1.45 11.28
N HIS A 74 -0.47 1.48 12.60
CA HIS A 74 -0.57 0.25 13.39
C HIS A 74 -2.01 -0.29 13.33
N PRO A 75 -2.24 -1.62 13.29
CA PRO A 75 -3.61 -2.17 13.18
C PRO A 75 -4.58 -1.74 14.28
N ASP A 76 -4.05 -1.45 15.47
CA ASP A 76 -4.84 -0.97 16.62
C ASP A 76 -5.07 0.56 16.60
N GLU A 77 -4.52 1.26 15.61
CA GLU A 77 -4.67 2.71 15.44
C GLU A 77 -5.91 3.03 14.59
N LYS A 78 -6.75 3.96 15.07
CA LYS A 78 -7.88 4.50 14.30
C LYS A 78 -7.68 5.99 14.13
N LEU A 79 -7.26 6.39 12.93
CA LEU A 79 -6.96 7.78 12.61
C LEU A 79 -8.14 8.45 11.92
N SER A 80 -8.41 9.69 12.30
CA SER A 80 -9.38 10.51 11.59
C SER A 80 -8.89 10.87 10.18
N ASP A 81 -9.82 11.19 9.30
CA ASP A 81 -9.53 11.58 7.93
C ASP A 81 -8.67 12.84 7.87
N GLU A 82 -8.86 13.78 8.81
CA GLU A 82 -8.04 15.00 8.95
C GLU A 82 -6.60 14.65 9.33
N THR A 83 -6.43 13.72 10.28
CA THR A 83 -5.10 13.28 10.72
C THR A 83 -4.36 12.56 9.60
N LEU A 84 -5.03 11.66 8.88
CA LEU A 84 -4.47 10.96 7.73
C LEU A 84 -4.09 11.92 6.60
N THR A 85 -4.94 12.92 6.34
CA THR A 85 -4.69 13.97 5.36
C THR A 85 -3.42 14.76 5.70
N GLN A 86 -3.29 15.17 6.96
CA GLN A 86 -2.13 15.94 7.40
C GLN A 86 -0.84 15.08 7.38
N ILE A 87 -0.92 13.81 7.78
CA ILE A 87 0.19 12.85 7.67
C ILE A 87 0.63 12.70 6.21
N ALA A 88 -0.32 12.57 5.26
CA ALA A 88 0.00 12.44 3.85
C ALA A 88 0.71 13.68 3.30
N LYS A 89 0.20 14.89 3.61
CA LYS A 89 0.81 16.17 3.20
C LYS A 89 2.25 16.29 3.69
N GLU A 90 2.48 16.10 4.99
CA GLU A 90 3.81 16.22 5.58
C GLU A 90 4.78 15.14 5.09
N TYR A 91 4.27 13.92 4.86
CA TYR A 91 5.07 12.85 4.29
C TYR A 91 5.54 13.19 2.87
N MET A 92 4.65 13.69 2.02
CA MET A 92 4.98 14.08 0.64
C MET A 92 5.95 15.24 0.60
N GLU A 93 5.74 16.27 1.44
CA GLU A 93 6.65 17.40 1.60
C GLU A 93 8.06 16.93 1.98
N ALA A 94 8.18 16.18 3.07
CA ALA A 94 9.48 15.73 3.59
C ALA A 94 10.21 14.75 2.65
N LEU A 95 9.46 13.96 1.86
CA LEU A 95 10.03 13.04 0.88
C LEU A 95 10.52 13.78 -0.39
N GLY A 96 10.08 15.03 -0.61
CA GLY A 96 10.47 15.87 -1.75
C GLY A 96 9.45 15.87 -2.89
N TYR A 97 8.21 15.48 -2.60
CA TYR A 97 7.10 15.43 -3.54
C TYR A 97 6.05 16.52 -3.27
N GLY A 98 6.31 17.48 -2.38
CA GLY A 98 5.34 18.52 -1.99
C GLY A 98 4.79 19.36 -3.14
N ASN A 99 5.61 19.61 -4.17
CA ASN A 99 5.23 20.36 -5.37
C ASN A 99 4.77 19.46 -6.54
N GLN A 100 4.57 18.16 -6.31
CA GLN A 100 4.06 17.25 -7.32
C GLN A 100 2.53 17.17 -7.25
N PRO A 101 1.85 16.88 -8.37
CA PRO A 101 0.46 16.45 -8.30
C PRO A 101 0.38 15.12 -7.56
N TYR A 102 -0.56 14.99 -6.64
CA TYR A 102 -0.82 13.72 -5.98
C TYR A 102 -2.26 13.59 -5.51
N ILE A 103 -2.70 12.35 -5.39
CA ILE A 103 -4.01 11.98 -4.86
C ILE A 103 -3.85 10.92 -3.77
N VAL A 104 -4.64 11.04 -2.71
CA VAL A 104 -4.61 10.20 -1.51
C VAL A 104 -5.93 9.48 -1.36
N PHE A 105 -5.88 8.15 -1.35
CA PHE A 105 -7.01 7.26 -1.13
C PHE A 105 -6.91 6.65 0.26
N LYS A 106 -7.98 6.67 1.06
CA LYS A 106 -8.13 5.86 2.27
C LYS A 106 -8.81 4.55 1.90
N HIS A 107 -8.15 3.45 2.22
CA HIS A 107 -8.65 2.10 1.99
C HIS A 107 -9.19 1.52 3.31
N SER A 108 -10.36 0.89 3.22
CA SER A 108 -11.04 0.18 4.31
C SER A 108 -11.37 -1.28 3.96
N ASP A 109 -10.77 -1.81 2.88
CA ASP A 109 -10.99 -3.17 2.36
C ASP A 109 -10.42 -4.30 3.23
N ILE A 110 -9.62 -3.95 4.23
CA ILE A 110 -9.06 -4.87 5.21
C ILE A 110 -9.28 -4.32 6.62
N ALA A 111 -9.09 -5.15 7.64
CA ALA A 111 -9.33 -4.79 9.04
C ALA A 111 -8.54 -3.55 9.53
N ARG A 112 -7.48 -3.16 8.81
CA ARG A 112 -6.71 -1.95 9.08
C ARG A 112 -6.94 -0.90 8.00
N GLU A 113 -7.28 0.31 8.43
CA GLU A 113 -7.30 1.46 7.54
C GLU A 113 -5.87 1.83 7.16
N HIS A 114 -5.67 2.15 5.89
CA HIS A 114 -4.38 2.58 5.36
C HIS A 114 -4.61 3.52 4.19
N ILE A 115 -3.62 4.35 3.86
CA ILE A 115 -3.74 5.28 2.75
C ILE A 115 -2.80 4.90 1.62
N HIS A 116 -3.24 5.14 0.39
CA HIS A 116 -2.45 5.06 -0.82
C HIS A 116 -2.28 6.45 -1.42
N ILE A 117 -1.05 6.79 -1.78
CA ILE A 117 -0.69 8.05 -2.40
C ILE A 117 -0.14 7.74 -3.79
N VAL A 118 -0.78 8.30 -4.83
CA VAL A 118 -0.32 8.21 -6.23
C VAL A 118 0.18 9.59 -6.65
N SER A 119 1.36 9.66 -7.24
CA SER A 119 2.00 10.90 -7.69
C SER A 119 2.95 10.63 -8.87
N LEU A 120 3.54 11.69 -9.42
CA LEU A 120 4.59 11.61 -10.42
C LEU A 120 5.97 11.57 -9.76
N ARG A 121 6.87 10.80 -10.38
CA ARG A 121 8.25 10.58 -9.95
C ARG A 121 9.26 11.42 -10.75
N VAL A 122 8.76 12.29 -11.61
CA VAL A 122 9.54 13.17 -12.46
C VAL A 122 9.10 14.60 -12.26
N ASP A 123 10.04 15.54 -12.28
CA ASP A 123 9.76 16.96 -12.25
C ASP A 123 9.27 17.47 -13.63
N SER A 124 8.91 18.75 -13.70
CA SER A 124 8.50 19.41 -14.95
C SER A 124 9.57 19.43 -16.05
N ARG A 125 10.83 19.11 -15.72
CA ARG A 125 11.95 18.97 -16.65
C ARG A 125 12.19 17.51 -17.07
N GLY A 126 11.38 16.57 -16.61
CA GLY A 126 11.49 15.14 -16.91
C GLY A 126 12.62 14.45 -16.14
N GLN A 127 13.17 15.13 -15.12
CA GLN A 127 14.19 14.58 -14.25
C GLN A 127 13.54 13.81 -13.11
N LYS A 128 14.13 12.67 -12.77
CA LYS A 128 13.65 11.85 -11.67
C LYS A 128 13.83 12.60 -10.34
N ILE A 129 12.78 12.61 -9.53
CA ILE A 129 12.84 13.10 -8.14
C ILE A 129 13.83 12.24 -7.36
N ASN A 130 14.58 12.87 -6.45
CA ASN A 130 15.68 12.24 -5.73
C ASN A 130 15.25 10.97 -4.97
N ASP A 131 15.67 9.81 -5.48
CA ASP A 131 15.40 8.49 -4.92
C ASP A 131 16.56 7.93 -4.08
N LYS A 132 17.64 8.70 -3.90
CA LYS A 132 18.77 8.28 -3.09
C LYS A 132 18.33 8.00 -1.66
N PHE A 133 18.59 6.76 -1.23
CA PHE A 133 18.24 6.28 0.10
C PHE A 133 16.76 6.49 0.47
N GLU A 134 15.87 6.50 -0.53
CA GLU A 134 14.45 6.85 -0.35
C GLU A 134 13.77 6.00 0.73
N LYS A 135 14.05 4.69 0.78
CA LYS A 135 13.51 3.80 1.83
C LYS A 135 13.96 4.21 3.23
N ARG A 136 15.22 4.62 3.39
CA ARG A 136 15.76 5.08 4.68
C ARG A 136 15.16 6.43 5.07
N ARG A 137 15.08 7.37 4.13
CA ARG A 137 14.45 8.68 4.32
C ARG A 137 12.98 8.53 4.70
N SER A 138 12.25 7.71 3.95
CA SER A 138 10.85 7.36 4.22
C SER A 138 10.66 6.82 5.64
N LYS A 139 11.52 5.89 6.10
CA LYS A 139 11.48 5.40 7.48
C LYS A 139 11.72 6.50 8.52
N GLN A 140 12.70 7.38 8.30
CA GLN A 140 12.96 8.50 9.20
C GLN A 140 11.78 9.47 9.28
N ILE A 141 11.13 9.74 8.14
CA ILE A 141 9.93 10.57 8.06
C ILE A 141 8.77 9.90 8.80
N THR A 142 8.50 8.60 8.57
CA THR A 142 7.44 7.90 9.30
C THR A 142 7.68 7.90 10.80
N ASP A 143 8.93 7.76 11.25
CA ASP A 143 9.27 7.78 12.68
C ASP A 143 9.11 9.17 13.31
N ALA A 144 9.34 10.22 12.53
CA ALA A 144 9.08 11.59 12.96
C ALA A 144 7.56 11.87 13.04
N LEU A 145 6.79 11.41 12.05
CA LEU A 145 5.34 11.54 12.04
C LEU A 145 4.71 10.75 13.18
N GLU A 146 5.13 9.50 13.42
CA GLU A 146 4.67 8.70 14.56
C GLU A 146 4.86 9.47 15.89
N ARG A 147 6.02 10.09 16.10
CA ARG A 147 6.28 10.89 17.30
C ARG A 147 5.43 12.16 17.36
N LYS A 148 5.29 12.87 16.24
CA LYS A 148 4.51 14.12 16.16
C LYS A 148 3.03 13.91 16.46
N TYR A 149 2.46 12.82 15.94
CA TYR A 149 1.05 12.48 16.08
C TYR A 149 0.77 11.54 17.26
N ASN A 150 1.79 11.23 18.07
CA ASN A 150 1.70 10.30 19.20
C ASN A 150 1.12 8.91 18.83
N LEU A 151 1.53 8.39 17.66
CA LEU A 151 1.04 7.12 17.11
C LEU A 151 1.81 5.93 17.67
N ILE A 152 1.19 4.75 17.60
CA ILE A 152 1.88 3.49 17.91
C ILE A 152 3.05 3.27 16.92
N PRO A 153 4.30 3.20 17.42
CA PRO A 153 5.47 3.03 16.55
C PRO A 153 5.46 1.69 15.81
N SER A 154 5.74 1.72 14.52
CA SER A 154 5.86 0.49 13.72
C SER A 154 7.03 -0.41 14.14
N SER A 155 8.06 0.16 14.76
CA SER A 155 9.20 -0.57 15.34
C SER A 155 8.83 -1.38 16.57
N LYS A 156 7.72 -1.04 17.25
CA LYS A 156 7.19 -1.77 18.41
C LYS A 156 6.21 -2.88 18.03
N VAL A 157 6.10 -3.22 16.74
CA VAL A 157 5.59 -4.54 16.35
C VAL A 157 6.67 -5.57 16.70
N THR A 158 6.95 -5.71 17.99
CA THR A 158 7.41 -6.98 18.54
C THR A 158 6.47 -8.03 17.98
N GLU A 159 7.06 -9.05 17.38
CA GLU A 159 6.42 -10.33 17.16
C GLU A 159 5.53 -10.57 18.38
N LYS A 160 4.20 -10.42 18.24
CA LYS A 160 3.30 -10.89 19.29
C LYS A 160 3.73 -12.33 19.45
N ALA A 161 4.29 -12.65 20.62
CA ALA A 161 4.72 -13.99 20.99
C ALA A 161 3.64 -14.93 20.46
N VAL A 162 4.04 -15.88 19.63
CA VAL A 162 3.18 -16.71 18.79
C VAL A 162 2.10 -17.33 19.68
N ALA A 163 0.99 -16.62 19.86
CA ALA A 163 -0.27 -17.23 20.23
C ALA A 163 -0.56 -18.19 19.09
N GLU A 164 -0.90 -19.43 19.43
CA GLU A 164 -1.19 -20.49 18.47
C GLU A 164 -1.95 -19.91 17.28
N THR A 165 -1.38 -20.03 16.07
CA THR A 165 -2.02 -19.46 14.89
C THR A 165 -3.36 -20.16 14.73
N PRO A 166 -4.49 -19.43 14.77
CA PRO A 166 -5.79 -20.07 14.67
C PRO A 166 -5.90 -20.83 13.35
N LYS A 167 -6.62 -21.96 13.38
CA LYS A 167 -6.94 -22.70 12.15
C LYS A 167 -7.73 -21.80 11.20
N VAL A 168 -7.58 -22.03 9.90
CA VAL A 168 -8.35 -21.30 8.90
C VAL A 168 -9.84 -21.62 9.10
N ASP A 169 -10.63 -20.56 9.24
CA ASP A 169 -12.08 -20.57 9.43
C ASP A 169 -12.73 -19.81 8.26
N ILE A 170 -13.43 -20.57 7.42
CA ILE A 170 -14.10 -20.04 6.22
C ILE A 170 -15.24 -19.08 6.60
N GLY A 171 -15.89 -19.29 7.75
CA GLY A 171 -17.03 -18.49 8.19
C GLY A 171 -16.66 -17.07 8.67
N LYS A 172 -15.41 -16.84 9.08
CA LYS A 172 -14.95 -15.54 9.58
C LYS A 172 -14.58 -14.52 8.50
N GLY A 173 -14.57 -14.91 7.23
CA GLY A 173 -14.13 -14.04 6.13
C GLY A 173 -12.62 -13.76 6.15
N ASN A 174 -12.14 -12.90 5.24
CA ASN A 174 -10.70 -12.60 5.09
C ASN A 174 -9.78 -13.83 4.93
N ILE A 175 -10.25 -14.83 4.19
CA ILE A 175 -9.59 -16.14 4.02
C ILE A 175 -8.15 -16.00 3.52
N LYS A 176 -7.91 -15.05 2.62
CA LYS A 176 -6.58 -14.80 2.08
C LYS A 176 -5.56 -14.43 3.16
N GLU A 177 -5.93 -13.59 4.12
CA GLU A 177 -5.05 -13.22 5.23
C GLU A 177 -4.86 -14.37 6.20
N GLN A 178 -5.93 -15.13 6.48
CA GLN A 178 -5.84 -16.33 7.32
C GLN A 178 -4.86 -17.36 6.74
N VAL A 179 -5.01 -17.71 5.45
CA VAL A 179 -4.10 -18.62 4.74
C VAL A 179 -2.67 -18.08 4.75
N ALA A 180 -2.48 -16.80 4.40
CA ALA A 180 -1.15 -16.19 4.37
C ALA A 180 -0.47 -16.15 5.74
N SER A 181 -1.24 -16.03 6.83
CA SER A 181 -0.74 -16.07 8.21
C SER A 181 -0.22 -17.46 8.56
N VAL A 182 -1.05 -18.50 8.34
CA VAL A 182 -0.67 -19.89 8.60
C VAL A 182 0.54 -20.31 7.79
N VAL A 183 0.54 -20.04 6.48
CA VAL A 183 1.67 -20.41 5.61
C VAL A 183 2.96 -19.72 6.03
N ARG A 184 2.92 -18.42 6.38
CA ARG A 184 4.13 -17.71 6.87
C ARG A 184 4.66 -18.29 8.17
N MET A 185 3.79 -18.63 9.11
CA MET A 185 4.19 -19.27 10.36
C MET A 185 4.81 -20.66 10.10
N VAL A 186 4.17 -21.49 9.26
CA VAL A 186 4.70 -22.81 8.91
C VAL A 186 6.07 -22.71 8.25
N LEU A 187 6.24 -21.82 7.27
CA LEU A 187 7.52 -21.61 6.59
C LEU A 187 8.60 -20.99 7.50
N LYS A 188 8.22 -20.24 8.54
CA LYS A 188 9.17 -19.66 9.50
C LYS A 188 9.70 -20.71 10.48
N HIS A 189 8.86 -21.64 10.91
CA HIS A 189 9.17 -22.55 12.03
C HIS A 189 9.47 -23.99 11.63
N TYR A 190 9.08 -24.42 10.43
CA TYR A 190 9.24 -25.80 9.98
C TYR A 190 10.08 -25.87 8.72
N LYS A 191 10.86 -26.95 8.62
CA LYS A 191 11.50 -27.39 7.38
C LYS A 191 10.90 -28.72 6.98
N PHE A 192 10.73 -28.92 5.68
CA PHE A 192 10.12 -30.11 5.09
C PHE A 192 10.83 -30.42 3.77
N CYS A 193 10.89 -31.69 3.42
CA CYS A 193 11.56 -32.22 2.23
C CYS A 193 10.57 -32.76 1.19
N SER A 194 9.26 -32.73 1.48
CA SER A 194 8.21 -33.19 0.57
C SER A 194 6.91 -32.43 0.74
N LEU A 195 6.04 -32.46 -0.29
CA LEU A 195 4.67 -31.96 -0.21
C LEU A 195 3.84 -32.70 0.86
N GLY A 196 4.11 -33.99 1.06
CA GLY A 196 3.47 -34.80 2.10
C GLY A 196 3.78 -34.29 3.51
N GLU A 197 5.04 -33.98 3.79
CA GLU A 197 5.46 -33.39 5.08
C GLU A 197 4.87 -32.00 5.29
N LEU A 198 4.83 -31.17 4.24
CA LEU A 198 4.18 -29.86 4.30
C LEU A 198 2.67 -30.01 4.62
N ASN A 199 1.99 -30.95 3.97
CA ASN A 199 0.57 -31.23 4.23
C ASN A 199 0.30 -31.80 5.62
N ALA A 200 1.22 -32.60 6.17
CA ALA A 200 1.11 -33.09 7.54
C ALA A 200 1.08 -31.94 8.56
N ILE A 201 1.78 -30.85 8.29
CA ILE A 201 1.77 -29.65 9.13
C ILE A 201 0.54 -28.79 8.83
N LEU A 202 0.24 -28.51 7.55
CA LEU A 202 -0.86 -27.64 7.14
C LEU A 202 -2.25 -28.18 7.52
N SER A 203 -2.42 -29.50 7.54
CA SER A 203 -3.68 -30.15 7.92
C SER A 203 -4.13 -29.78 9.33
N LYS A 204 -3.19 -29.49 10.24
CA LYS A 204 -3.50 -29.00 11.60
C LYS A 204 -4.23 -27.66 11.61
N TYR A 205 -4.14 -26.91 10.51
CA TYR A 205 -4.71 -25.58 10.32
C TYR A 205 -5.84 -25.54 9.28
N ASN A 206 -6.40 -26.71 8.90
CA ASN A 206 -7.41 -26.86 7.84
C ASN A 206 -6.90 -26.43 6.45
N LEU A 207 -5.61 -26.61 6.17
CA LEU A 207 -5.02 -26.33 4.86
C LEU A 207 -4.37 -27.57 4.25
N ALA A 208 -4.35 -27.59 2.93
CA ALA A 208 -3.58 -28.53 2.13
C ALA A 208 -3.03 -27.78 0.91
N VAL A 209 -1.92 -28.28 0.38
CA VAL A 209 -1.34 -27.86 -0.90
C VAL A 209 -1.25 -29.06 -1.82
N GLU A 210 -1.50 -28.83 -3.10
CA GLU A 210 -1.39 -29.83 -4.14
C GLU A 210 -0.52 -29.31 -5.28
N GLU A 211 0.15 -30.23 -5.97
CA GLU A 211 0.90 -29.91 -7.17
C GLU A 211 -0.08 -29.78 -8.35
N VAL A 212 -0.17 -28.59 -8.92
CA VAL A 212 -0.93 -28.38 -10.16
C VAL A 212 0.01 -28.60 -11.34
N LYS A 213 -0.16 -29.71 -12.04
CA LYS A 213 0.54 -29.96 -13.30
C LYS A 213 -0.12 -29.12 -14.39
N THR A 214 0.40 -27.92 -14.64
CA THR A 214 0.00 -27.15 -15.81
C THR A 214 0.52 -27.84 -17.08
N GLU A 215 -0.38 -28.49 -17.81
CA GLU A 215 -0.14 -28.79 -19.22
C GLU A 215 -0.18 -27.46 -19.98
N PHE A 216 0.98 -27.00 -20.46
CA PHE A 216 1.01 -25.93 -21.45
C PHE A 216 0.43 -26.51 -22.74
N ARG A 217 -0.75 -26.02 -23.14
CA ARG A 217 -1.38 -26.33 -24.43
C ARG A 217 -1.08 -25.22 -25.43
#